data_AF-A0A7X4CH90-F1
#
_entry.id   AF-A0A7X4CH90-F1
#
_cell.length_a   1.000
_cell.length_b   1.000
_cell.length_c   1.000
_cell.angle_alpha   90.00
_cell.angle_beta   90.00
_cell.angle_gamma   90.00
#
_symmetry.space_group_name_H-M   'P 1'
#
loop_
_entity.id
_entity.type
_entity.pdbx_description
1 polymer ?
#
loop_
_entity_poly.entity_id
_entity_poly.type
_entity_poly.pdbx_seq_one_letter_code
_entity_poly.pdbx_strand_id
1 'polypeptide(L)' 'MLYPAGLRDLLLRLADRYLLAPLWSADIHAEWMRNLLAYRPDIDAAVLDRTRAVMDEHFPGAVVTG' A
#
# COMPACT_ATOMS: atom_id res chain seq x y z
N MET A 1 1.79 7.80 -6.79
CA MET A 1 0.42 7.77 -7.34
C MET A 1 -0.16 6.34 -7.34
N LEU A 2 -0.42 5.77 -6.16
CA LEU A 2 -1.19 4.52 -6.00
C LEU A 2 -2.66 4.89 -5.71
N TYR A 3 -3.40 5.30 -6.74
CA TYR A 3 -4.84 5.58 -6.70
C TYR A 3 -5.48 5.02 -7.98
N PRO A 4 -6.63 4.31 -7.95
CA PRO A 4 -7.63 4.13 -6.88
C PRO A 4 -7.55 2.75 -6.18
N ALA A 5 -8.46 2.49 -5.22
CA ALA A 5 -8.54 1.21 -4.48
C ALA A 5 -8.52 -0.03 -5.40
N GLY A 6 -9.12 0.05 -6.58
CA GLY A 6 -9.08 -1.03 -7.58
C GLY A 6 -7.71 -1.24 -8.23
N LEU A 7 -6.91 -0.19 -8.41
CA LEU A 7 -5.53 -0.31 -8.90
C LEU A 7 -4.62 -0.87 -7.82
N ARG A 8 -4.79 -0.45 -6.56
CA ARG A 8 -4.10 -1.08 -5.42
C ARG A 8 -4.43 -2.57 -5.33
N ASP A 9 -5.71 -2.92 -5.40
CA ASP A 9 -6.16 -4.31 -5.32
C ASP A 9 -5.64 -5.13 -6.52
N LEU A 10 -5.65 -4.56 -7.73
CA LEU A 10 -5.07 -5.19 -8.92
C LEU A 10 -3.56 -5.41 -8.78
N LEU A 11 -2.81 -4.41 -8.33
CA LEU A 11 -1.36 -4.51 -8.14
C LEU A 11 -1.01 -5.54 -7.07
N LEU A 12 -1.76 -5.57 -5.96
CA LEU A 12 -1.60 -6.60 -4.93
C LEU A 12 -1.92 -8.00 -5.46
N ARG A 13 -3.00 -8.16 -6.24
CA ARG A 13 -3.34 -9.45 -6.88
C ARG A 13 -2.33 -9.90 -7.91
N LEU A 14 -1.71 -8.98 -8.65
CA LEU A 14 -0.64 -9.30 -9.61
C LEU A 14 0.66 -9.68 -8.88
N ALA A 15 0.98 -8.96 -7.80
CA ALA A 15 2.12 -9.26 -6.94
C ALA A 15 1.97 -10.62 -6.24
N ASP A 16 0.77 -10.94 -5.74
CA ASP A 16 0.42 -12.23 -5.15
C ASP A 16 0.59 -13.40 -6.15
N ARG A 17 0.37 -13.15 -7.45
CA ARG A 17 0.63 -14.13 -8.52
C ARG A 17 2.06 -14.13 -9.05
N TYR A 18 2.99 -13.42 -8.39
CA TYR A 18 4.38 -13.24 -8.83
C TYR A 18 4.52 -12.64 -10.24
N LEU A 19 3.49 -11.94 -10.73
CA LEU A 19 3.49 -11.32 -12.07
C LEU A 19 4.15 -9.93 -12.08
N LEU A 20 4.34 -9.34 -10.90
CA LEU A 20 5.03 -8.07 -10.72
C LEU A 20 5.75 -8.09 -9.37
N ALA A 21 6.97 -7.57 -9.30
CA ALA A 21 7.62 -7.28 -8.03
C ALA A 21 7.08 -5.92 -7.53
N PRO A 22 6.30 -5.88 -6.45
CA PRO A 22 5.87 -4.60 -5.92
C PRO A 22 7.08 -3.86 -5.35
N LEU A 23 7.18 -2.56 -5.63
CA LEU A 23 8.19 -1.68 -5.04
C LEU A 23 7.48 -0.43 -4.53
N TRP A 24 7.71 -0.09 -3.27
CA TRP A 24 7.16 1.11 -2.64
C TRP A 24 8.15 1.74 -1.68
N SER A 25 8.13 3.07 -1.63
CA SER A 25 8.85 3.84 -0.61
C SER A 25 7.94 4.18 0.57
N ALA A 26 8.53 4.65 1.66
CA ALA A 26 7.77 5.21 2.78
C ALA A 26 6.83 6.34 2.33
N ASP A 27 7.24 7.15 1.34
CA ASP A 27 6.42 8.23 0.78
C ASP A 27 5.18 7.72 0.05
N ILE A 28 5.31 6.59 -0.67
CA ILE A 28 4.16 5.95 -1.33
C ILE A 28 3.15 5.49 -0.27
N HIS A 29 3.60 4.92 0.85
CA HIS A 29 2.70 4.57 1.95
C HIS A 29 2.01 5.79 2.54
N ALA A 30 2.77 6.83 2.85
CA ALA A 30 2.23 8.07 3.41
C ALA A 30 1.21 8.72 2.46
N GLU A 31 1.46 8.70 1.15
CA GLU A 31 0.56 9.28 0.14
C GLU A 31 -0.80 8.57 0.12
N TRP A 32 -0.84 7.24 -0.02
CA TRP A 32 -2.12 6.55 -0.13
C TRP A 32 -2.89 6.56 1.20
N MET A 33 -2.19 6.46 2.33
CA MET A 33 -2.82 6.52 3.66
C MET A 33 -3.45 7.90 3.91
N ARG A 34 -2.72 8.98 3.64
CA ARG A 34 -3.23 10.36 3.79
C ARG A 34 -4.46 10.60 2.93
N ASN A 35 -4.37 10.23 1.65
CA ASN A 35 -5.49 10.44 0.75
C ASN A 35 -6.69 9.56 1.15
N LEU A 36 -6.48 8.33 1.63
CA LEU A 36 -7.59 7.47 2.05
C LEU A 36 -8.30 8.03 3.27
N LEU A 37 -7.58 8.56 4.26
CA LEU A 37 -8.17 9.25 5.40
C LEU A 37 -8.93 10.52 4.98
N ALA A 38 -8.46 11.23 3.95
CA ALA A 38 -9.16 12.40 3.42
C ALA A 38 -10.50 12.04 2.73
N TYR A 39 -10.56 10.89 2.02
CA TYR A 39 -11.78 10.42 1.37
C TYR A 39 -12.71 9.60 2.27
N ARG A 40 -12.16 8.95 3.30
CA ARG A 40 -12.83 8.05 4.25
C ARG A 40 -12.36 8.34 5.67
N PRO A 41 -12.77 9.50 6.24
CA PRO A 41 -12.38 9.89 7.60
C PRO A 41 -12.97 8.98 8.69
N ASP A 42 -13.89 8.08 8.32
CA ASP A 42 -14.44 7.03 9.17
C ASP A 42 -13.46 5.86 9.43
N ILE A 43 -12.37 5.77 8.66
CA ILE A 43 -11.34 4.75 8.85
C ILE A 43 -10.34 5.20 9.92
N ASP A 44 -10.09 4.34 10.89
CA ASP A 44 -9.04 4.54 11.89
C ASP A 44 -7.64 4.43 11.24
N ALA A 45 -6.81 5.44 11.46
CA ALA A 45 -5.42 5.46 10.99
C ALA A 45 -4.63 4.22 11.46
N ALA A 46 -4.91 3.70 12.66
CA ALA A 46 -4.25 2.49 13.18
C ALA A 46 -4.53 1.24 12.34
N VAL A 47 -5.68 1.18 11.64
CA VAL A 47 -6.00 0.09 10.72
C VAL A 47 -5.17 0.20 9.45
N LEU A 48 -4.92 1.43 8.97
CA LEU A 48 -4.06 1.66 7.81
C LEU A 48 -2.61 1.31 8.10
N ASP A 49 -2.10 1.68 9.28
CA ASP A 49 -0.76 1.31 9.73
C ASP A 49 -0.56 -0.20 9.79
N ARG A 50 -1.57 -0.92 10.29
CA ARG A 50 -1.53 -2.39 10.31
C ARG A 50 -1.53 -2.98 8.92
N THR A 51 -2.34 -2.44 8.03
CA THR A 51 -2.41 -2.87 6.63
C THR A 51 -1.07 -2.65 5.94
N ARG A 52 -0.43 -1.50 6.14
CA ARG A 52 0.93 -1.22 5.66
C ARG A 52 1.93 -2.25 6.18
N ALA A 53 1.94 -2.52 7.48
CA ALA A 53 2.87 -3.47 8.07
C ALA A 53 2.71 -4.88 7.47
N VAL A 54 1.47 -5.33 7.24
CA VAL A 54 1.20 -6.61 6.57
C VAL A 54 1.70 -6.61 5.13
N MET A 55 1.55 -5.50 4.39
CA MET A 55 2.11 -5.38 3.03
C MET A 55 3.64 -5.51 3.05
N ASP A 56 4.31 -4.82 3.97
CA ASP A 56 5.77 -4.86 4.10
C ASP A 56 6.27 -6.28 4.48
N GLU A 57 5.55 -6.96 5.38
CA GLU A 57 5.86 -8.34 5.78
C GLU A 57 5.67 -9.35 4.64
N HIS A 58 4.60 -9.19 3.85
CA HIS A 58 4.30 -10.09 2.75
C HIS A 58 5.26 -9.94 1.55
N PHE A 59 5.90 -8.79 1.42
CA PHE A 59 6.84 -8.49 0.34
C PHE A 59 8.16 -7.91 0.88
N PRO A 60 9.05 -8.75 1.47
CA PRO A 60 10.25 -8.30 2.19
C PRO A 60 11.28 -7.52 1.36
N GLY A 61 11.18 -7.55 0.03
CA GLY A 61 12.03 -6.80 -0.91
C GLY A 61 11.34 -5.61 -1.58
N ALA A 62 10.09 -5.31 -1.22
CA ALA A 62 9.31 -4.24 -1.84
C ALA A 62 9.66 -2.86 -1.30
N VAL A 63 10.14 -2.77 -0.05
CA VAL A 63 10.50 -1.50 0.56
C VAL A 63 11.81 -1.00 -0.03
N VAL A 64 11.74 0.06 -0.82
CA VAL A 64 12.91 0.71 -1.43
C VAL A 64 13.18 2.06 -0.78
N THR A 65 14.40 2.24 -0.29
CA THR A 65 14.92 3.52 0.19
C THR A 65 15.83 4.08 -0.90
N GLY A 66 15.32 5.03 -1.68
CA GLY A 66 16.09 5.78 -2.67
C GLY A 66 16.73 7.02 -2.07
#